data_AF-A0A7R9Z7N3-F1
#
_entry.id   AF-A0A7R9Z7N3-F1
#
_cell.length_a   1.000
_cell.length_b   1.000
_cell.length_c   1.000
_cell.angle_alpha   90.00
_cell.angle_beta   90.00
_cell.angle_gamma   90.00
#
_symmetry.space_group_name_H-M   'P 1'
#
loop_
_entity.id
_entity.type
_entity.pdbx_description
1 polymer ?
#
loop_
_entity_poly.entity_id
_entity_poly.type
_entity_poly.pdbx_seq_one_letter_code
_entity_poly.pdbx_strand_id
1 'polypeptide(L)'
;MTTTTPNSEWQFLQCFGERIPGEEIQEADIISAVEFDHDGMHLATGDRGGRVVLFERVSPEVQQPRSAAFEYRYMTEFQSHEPEFDYLKSLEIEEKINMVRWCRSSNNMRMLLSTNDKTAKLWKVYEKKVTSLANFNVKQPSSALPGRPLVNALQCPRLDALQLPVVTSTEVLLAARCKRVFANAHTYHINSISENSDGETFLSADDLRINMWNLEI
;
A
#
# COMPACT_ATOMS: atom_id res chain seq x y z
N MET A 1 -14.21 20.17 46.11
CA MET A 1 -13.25 19.74 45.07
C MET A 1 -14.03 19.57 43.78
N THR A 2 -14.07 20.61 42.95
CA THR A 2 -14.77 20.59 41.66
C THR A 2 -13.81 20.05 40.60
N THR A 3 -14.05 18.81 40.16
CA THR A 3 -13.36 18.20 39.03
C THR A 3 -13.83 18.90 37.75
N THR A 4 -13.12 19.94 37.33
CA THR A 4 -13.25 20.48 35.97
C THR A 4 -12.79 19.38 35.00
N THR A 5 -13.74 18.69 34.39
CA THR A 5 -13.49 17.88 33.19
C THR A 5 -12.85 18.80 32.16
N PRO A 6 -11.64 18.49 31.64
CA PRO A 6 -11.06 19.30 30.58
C PRO A 6 -12.03 19.28 29.40
N ASN A 7 -12.43 20.47 28.96
CA ASN A 7 -13.27 20.64 27.78
C ASN A 7 -12.41 20.24 26.58
N SER A 8 -12.58 19.02 26.08
CA SER A 8 -11.84 18.53 24.91
C SER A 8 -12.35 19.23 23.65
N GLU A 9 -11.80 20.40 23.35
CA GLU A 9 -12.10 21.13 22.12
C GLU A 9 -11.35 20.49 20.94
N TRP A 10 -12.07 20.26 19.84
CA TRP A 10 -11.47 19.76 18.61
C TRP A 10 -10.52 20.80 18.02
N GLN A 11 -9.29 20.37 17.76
CA GLN A 11 -8.26 21.20 17.12
C GLN A 11 -7.93 20.62 15.75
N PHE A 12 -7.86 21.49 14.75
CA PHE A 12 -7.34 21.12 13.44
C PHE A 12 -5.82 20.92 13.53
N LEU A 13 -5.33 19.80 13.01
CA LEU A 13 -3.91 19.43 13.06
C LEU A 13 -3.28 19.34 11.68
N GLN A 14 -3.88 18.56 10.78
CA GLN A 14 -3.28 18.24 9.48
C GLN A 14 -4.36 18.03 8.42
N CYS A 15 -4.02 18.36 7.16
CA CYS A 15 -4.82 18.08 5.98
C CYS A 15 -3.92 17.42 4.92
N PHE A 16 -4.45 16.42 4.21
CA PHE A 16 -3.83 15.79 3.06
C PHE A 16 -4.69 16.04 1.82
N GLY A 17 -4.06 16.15 0.64
CA GLY A 17 -4.79 16.38 -0.62
C GLY A 17 -5.29 17.81 -0.78
N GLU A 18 -4.53 18.78 -0.28
CA GLU A 18 -4.86 20.19 -0.44
C GLU A 18 -4.88 20.56 -1.93
N ARG A 19 -5.99 21.15 -2.39
CA ARG A 19 -6.26 21.36 -3.81
C ARG A 19 -5.65 22.65 -4.31
N ILE A 20 -5.10 22.62 -5.52
CA ILE A 20 -4.79 23.84 -6.25
C ILE A 20 -6.11 24.40 -6.80
N PRO A 21 -6.44 25.69 -6.57
CA PRO A 21 -7.67 26.27 -7.10
C PRO A 21 -7.74 26.12 -8.62
N GLY A 22 -8.80 25.47 -9.12
CA GLY A 22 -9.03 25.23 -10.56
C GLY A 22 -8.58 23.87 -11.07
N GLU A 23 -8.01 23.01 -10.22
CA GLU A 23 -7.72 21.61 -10.57
C GLU A 23 -9.01 20.76 -10.54
N GLU A 24 -9.26 20.00 -11.61
CA GLU A 24 -10.36 19.04 -11.66
C GLU A 24 -10.06 17.83 -10.76
N ILE A 25 -11.04 17.41 -9.98
CA ILE A 25 -10.91 16.26 -9.08
C ILE A 25 -10.94 15.00 -9.94
N GLN A 26 -9.85 14.24 -9.93
CA GLN A 26 -9.84 12.92 -10.54
C GLN A 26 -10.66 11.96 -9.67
N GLU A 27 -11.63 11.26 -10.26
CA GLU A 27 -12.49 10.35 -9.52
C GLU A 27 -11.70 9.24 -8.81
N ALA A 28 -10.61 8.78 -9.42
CA ALA A 28 -9.69 7.78 -8.88
C ALA A 28 -9.00 8.24 -7.58
N ASP A 29 -8.77 9.55 -7.40
CA ASP A 29 -8.12 10.13 -6.22
C ASP A 29 -9.09 10.38 -5.06
N ILE A 30 -10.39 10.11 -5.24
CA ILE A 30 -11.38 10.27 -4.17
C ILE A 30 -11.16 9.18 -3.13
N ILE A 31 -10.81 9.59 -1.92
CA ILE A 31 -10.67 8.70 -0.76
C ILE A 31 -12.03 8.08 -0.43
N SER A 32 -12.08 6.75 -0.37
CA SER A 32 -13.29 5.97 -0.13
C SER A 32 -13.25 5.21 1.21
N ALA A 33 -12.07 4.91 1.74
CA ALA A 33 -11.89 4.21 3.00
C ALA A 33 -10.74 4.83 3.82
N VAL A 34 -10.88 4.85 5.14
CA VAL A 34 -9.85 5.35 6.07
C VAL A 34 -9.87 4.52 7.34
N GLU A 35 -8.71 4.06 7.81
CA GLU A 35 -8.61 3.31 9.06
C GLU A 35 -7.27 3.52 9.77
N PHE A 36 -7.34 3.80 11.08
CA PHE A 36 -6.19 3.79 11.98
C PHE A 36 -5.84 2.38 12.42
N ASP A 37 -4.56 2.10 12.58
CA ASP A 37 -4.13 0.89 13.28
C ASP A 37 -4.51 0.99 14.77
N HIS A 38 -4.50 -0.16 15.43
CA HIS A 38 -4.92 -0.38 16.80
C HIS A 38 -4.20 0.50 17.83
N ASP A 39 -2.94 0.83 17.58
CA ASP A 39 -2.11 1.70 18.42
C ASP A 39 -2.12 3.17 17.98
N GLY A 40 -2.74 3.47 16.83
CA GLY A 40 -2.74 4.79 16.21
C GLY A 40 -1.35 5.25 15.75
N MET A 41 -0.42 4.33 15.47
CA MET A 41 0.89 4.64 14.91
C MET A 41 0.86 4.64 13.38
N HIS A 42 -0.09 3.93 12.78
CA HIS A 42 -0.28 3.89 11.33
C HIS A 42 -1.70 4.28 10.95
N LEU A 43 -1.82 4.87 9.77
CA LEU A 43 -3.09 5.24 9.15
C LEU A 43 -3.08 4.71 7.72
N ALA A 44 -4.13 4.02 7.33
CA ALA A 44 -4.35 3.56 5.96
C ALA A 44 -5.51 4.32 5.34
N THR A 45 -5.37 4.67 4.08
CA THR A 45 -6.45 5.22 3.25
C THR A 45 -6.57 4.42 1.98
N GLY A 46 -7.79 4.14 1.56
CA GLY A 46 -8.12 3.57 0.26
C GLY A 46 -8.85 4.60 -0.60
N ASP A 47 -8.63 4.55 -1.90
CA ASP A 47 -9.31 5.42 -2.86
C ASP A 47 -10.18 4.65 -3.86
N ARG A 48 -10.89 5.39 -4.71
CA ARG A 48 -11.71 4.84 -5.77
C ARG A 48 -10.89 4.23 -6.90
N GLY A 49 -9.64 4.66 -7.08
CA GLY A 49 -8.69 4.11 -8.04
C GLY A 49 -8.01 2.82 -7.58
N GLY A 50 -8.44 2.22 -6.48
CA GLY A 50 -7.95 0.92 -6.03
C GLY A 50 -6.58 0.93 -5.35
N ARG A 51 -6.03 2.11 -5.03
CA ARG A 51 -4.78 2.27 -4.29
C ARG A 51 -5.04 2.27 -2.80
N VAL A 52 -4.06 1.76 -2.06
CA VAL A 52 -3.98 1.90 -0.60
C VAL A 52 -2.72 2.69 -0.28
N VAL A 53 -2.91 3.82 0.42
CA VAL A 53 -1.85 4.71 0.87
C VAL A 53 -1.72 4.58 2.38
N LEU A 54 -0.48 4.42 2.84
CA LEU A 54 -0.16 4.25 4.25
C LEU A 54 0.60 5.46 4.76
N PHE A 55 0.29 5.85 5.99
CA PHE A 55 0.93 6.92 6.72
C PHE A 55 1.44 6.40 8.06
N GLU A 56 2.55 6.97 8.51
CA GLU A 56 3.17 6.67 9.80
C GLU A 56 3.14 7.92 10.67
N ARG A 57 2.80 7.74 11.94
CA ARG A 57 2.81 8.80 12.94
C ARG A 57 4.23 9.12 13.35
N VAL A 58 4.63 10.36 13.13
CA VAL A 58 5.91 10.92 13.55
C VAL A 58 5.65 11.92 14.67
N SER A 59 6.38 11.77 15.78
CA SER A 59 6.38 12.79 16.83
C SER A 59 7.44 13.83 16.48
N PRO A 60 7.14 15.14 16.55
CA PRO A 60 8.14 16.17 16.26
C PRO A 60 9.29 16.06 17.27
N GLU A 61 10.51 15.92 16.77
CA GLU A 61 11.72 15.92 17.60
C GLU A 61 11.93 17.31 18.23
N VAL A 62 11.46 17.49 19.46
CA VAL A 62 11.90 18.41 20.55
C VAL A 62 12.13 19.92 20.26
N GLN A 63 12.12 20.42 19.01
CA GLN A 63 12.64 21.77 18.72
C GLN A 63 11.59 22.85 18.40
N GLN A 64 10.28 22.56 18.39
CA GLN A 64 9.27 23.60 18.14
C GLN A 64 8.12 23.56 19.16
N PRO A 65 8.06 24.52 20.10
CA PRO A 65 7.05 24.57 21.17
C PRO A 65 5.64 25.00 20.70
N ARG A 66 5.37 24.99 19.38
CA ARG A 66 4.09 25.36 18.76
C ARG A 66 3.58 24.37 17.69
N SER A 67 4.28 23.27 17.46
CA SER A 67 3.85 22.28 16.47
C SER A 67 2.89 21.26 17.11
N ALA A 68 2.00 20.68 16.29
CA ALA A 68 1.07 19.62 16.68
C ALA A 68 1.78 18.52 17.50
N ALA A 69 1.06 17.89 18.46
CA ALA A 69 1.64 16.85 19.31
C ALA A 69 2.23 15.66 18.52
N PHE A 70 1.78 15.46 17.29
CA PHE A 70 2.27 14.48 16.32
C PHE A 70 1.78 14.87 14.91
N GLU A 71 2.46 14.36 13.88
CA GLU A 71 2.05 14.47 12.48
C GLU A 71 2.00 13.07 11.85
N TYR A 72 1.15 12.89 10.84
CA TYR A 72 1.21 11.70 9.99
C TYR A 72 2.04 12.01 8.75
N ARG A 73 2.99 11.14 8.41
CA ARG A 73 3.84 11.26 7.23
C ARG A 73 3.52 10.15 6.25
N TYR A 74 3.54 10.48 4.97
CA TYR A 74 3.44 9.49 3.90
C TYR A 74 4.52 8.41 4.08
N MET A 75 4.08 7.15 4.05
CA MET A 75 4.94 5.99 4.26
C MET A 75 5.16 5.23 2.95
N THR A 76 4.08 4.75 2.32
CA THR A 76 4.12 4.00 1.05
C THR A 76 2.73 3.91 0.45
N GLU A 77 2.65 3.63 -0.84
CA GLU A 77 1.42 3.33 -1.55
C GLU A 77 1.58 2.07 -2.41
N PHE A 78 0.46 1.39 -2.67
CA PHE A 78 0.44 0.27 -3.60
C PHE A 78 -0.94 0.12 -4.24
N GLN A 79 -0.95 -0.42 -5.46
CA GLN A 79 -2.19 -0.81 -6.15
C GLN A 79 -2.74 -2.08 -5.51
N SER A 80 -3.93 -1.98 -4.92
CA SER A 80 -4.57 -3.12 -4.27
C SER A 80 -5.53 -3.85 -5.21
N HIS A 81 -6.38 -3.13 -5.92
CA HIS A 81 -7.35 -3.69 -6.87
C HIS A 81 -7.19 -3.01 -8.22
N GLU A 82 -7.50 -3.73 -9.29
CA GLU A 82 -7.56 -3.21 -10.65
C GLU A 82 -8.99 -3.45 -11.16
N PRO A 83 -9.43 -2.76 -12.22
CA PRO A 83 -10.77 -2.95 -12.75
C PRO A 83 -10.86 -4.35 -13.35
N GLU A 84 -11.90 -5.07 -12.98
CA GLU A 84 -12.15 -6.43 -13.46
C GLU A 84 -13.52 -6.49 -14.15
N PHE A 85 -13.70 -7.44 -15.07
CA PHE A 85 -14.98 -7.64 -15.75
C PHE A 85 -15.37 -9.11 -15.74
N ASP A 86 -16.54 -9.42 -15.17
CA ASP A 86 -17.14 -10.76 -15.22
C ASP A 86 -17.96 -10.90 -16.50
N TYR A 87 -17.40 -11.61 -17.49
CA TYR A 87 -18.05 -11.84 -18.78
C TYR A 87 -19.30 -12.72 -18.69
N LEU A 88 -19.36 -13.65 -17.73
CA LEU A 88 -20.48 -14.58 -17.59
C LEU A 88 -21.71 -13.86 -17.03
N LYS A 89 -21.48 -12.91 -16.12
CA LYS A 89 -22.54 -12.09 -15.53
C LYS A 89 -22.72 -10.74 -16.21
N SER A 90 -21.82 -10.38 -17.13
CA SER A 90 -21.76 -9.04 -17.74
C SER A 90 -21.72 -7.95 -16.67
N LEU A 91 -20.83 -8.10 -15.68
CA LEU A 91 -20.72 -7.21 -14.52
C LEU A 91 -19.31 -6.60 -14.50
N GLU A 92 -19.25 -5.27 -14.47
CA GLU A 92 -18.02 -4.54 -14.17
C GLU A 92 -17.77 -4.56 -12.67
N ILE A 93 -16.54 -4.86 -12.27
CA ILE A 93 -16.06 -4.86 -10.90
C ILE A 93 -15.11 -3.68 -10.78
N GLU A 94 -15.56 -2.64 -10.09
CA GLU A 94 -14.74 -1.47 -9.82
C GLU A 94 -13.52 -1.83 -8.98
N GLU A 95 -12.43 -1.11 -9.23
CA GLU A 95 -11.21 -1.17 -8.43
C GLU A 95 -11.34 -0.47 -7.07
N LYS A 96 -12.42 0.29 -6.87
CA LYS A 96 -12.70 1.07 -5.66
C LYS A 96 -12.50 0.26 -4.38
N ILE A 97 -11.74 0.84 -3.46
CA ILE A 97 -11.57 0.28 -2.12
C ILE A 97 -12.80 0.61 -1.28
N ASN A 98 -13.57 -0.40 -0.90
CA ASN A 98 -14.73 -0.23 -0.04
C ASN A 98 -14.35 -0.10 1.43
N MET A 99 -13.43 -0.95 1.89
CA MET A 99 -12.92 -0.93 3.26
C MET A 99 -11.46 -1.36 3.30
N VAL A 100 -10.73 -0.80 4.26
CA VAL A 100 -9.39 -1.23 4.66
C VAL A 100 -9.44 -1.53 6.14
N ARG A 101 -8.88 -2.65 6.57
CA ARG A 101 -8.81 -3.05 7.98
C ARG A 101 -7.39 -3.46 8.35
N TRP A 102 -6.84 -2.94 9.45
CA TRP A 102 -5.56 -3.44 9.95
C TRP A 102 -5.76 -4.80 10.61
N CYS A 103 -4.79 -5.71 10.41
CA CYS A 103 -4.79 -7.02 11.06
C CYS A 103 -3.80 -7.03 12.21
N ARG A 104 -4.19 -7.59 13.35
CA ARG A 104 -3.30 -7.76 14.49
C ARG A 104 -2.32 -8.88 14.19
N SER A 105 -1.03 -8.54 14.11
CA SER A 105 0.02 -9.54 13.95
C SER A 105 0.87 -9.67 15.18
N SER A 106 1.13 -10.90 15.62
CA SER A 106 1.97 -11.21 16.79
C SER A 106 3.46 -10.94 16.55
N ASN A 107 3.90 -10.91 15.28
CA ASN A 107 5.30 -10.87 14.87
C ASN A 107 5.77 -9.47 14.39
N ASN A 108 5.13 -8.39 14.85
CA ASN A 108 5.34 -7.01 14.39
C ASN A 108 5.18 -6.84 12.86
N MET A 109 4.53 -7.79 12.20
CA MET A 109 4.27 -7.71 10.77
C MET A 109 3.07 -6.82 10.52
N ARG A 110 3.26 -5.77 9.72
CA ARG A 110 2.16 -4.91 9.30
C ARG A 110 1.35 -5.64 8.24
N MET A 111 0.14 -6.04 8.61
CA MET A 111 -0.81 -6.69 7.71
C MET A 111 -2.11 -5.91 7.69
N LEU A 112 -2.73 -5.86 6.52
CA LEU A 112 -4.01 -5.19 6.33
C LEU A 112 -4.86 -5.95 5.32
N LEU A 113 -6.16 -5.93 5.54
CA LEU A 113 -7.17 -6.37 4.59
C LEU A 113 -7.64 -5.16 3.80
N SER A 114 -7.79 -5.32 2.50
CA SER A 114 -8.50 -4.37 1.65
C SER A 114 -9.59 -5.10 0.88
N THR A 115 -10.71 -4.44 0.62
CA THR A 115 -11.82 -5.04 -0.13
C THR A 115 -12.30 -4.15 -1.26
N ASN A 116 -12.64 -4.77 -2.39
CA ASN A 116 -13.54 -4.21 -3.39
C ASN A 116 -14.91 -4.88 -3.28
N ASP A 117 -15.72 -4.79 -4.32
CA ASP A 117 -17.08 -5.33 -4.35
C ASP A 117 -17.17 -6.86 -4.33
N LYS A 118 -16.13 -7.58 -4.76
CA LYS A 118 -16.19 -9.05 -4.95
C LYS A 118 -15.07 -9.81 -4.28
N THR A 119 -14.01 -9.13 -3.90
CA THR A 119 -12.78 -9.72 -3.40
C THR A 119 -12.29 -8.98 -2.17
N ALA A 120 -11.74 -9.74 -1.23
CA ALA A 120 -10.93 -9.22 -0.15
C ALA A 120 -9.48 -9.69 -0.33
N LYS A 121 -8.50 -8.83 -0.12
CA LYS A 121 -7.08 -9.15 -0.26
C LYS A 121 -6.37 -8.87 1.06
N LEU A 122 -5.55 -9.84 1.50
CA LEU A 122 -4.66 -9.70 2.64
C LEU A 122 -3.29 -9.25 2.15
N TRP A 123 -2.86 -8.07 2.59
CA TRP A 123 -1.58 -7.47 2.25
C TRP A 123 -0.62 -7.56 3.42
N LYS A 124 0.65 -7.78 3.08
CA LYS A 124 1.78 -7.82 3.99
C LYS A 124 2.74 -6.69 3.61
N VAL A 125 2.91 -5.72 4.50
CA VAL A 125 3.77 -4.54 4.30
C VAL A 125 5.10 -4.77 5.00
N TYR A 126 6.19 -4.83 4.25
CA TYR A 126 7.52 -5.16 4.76
C TYR A 126 8.59 -4.20 4.25
N GLU A 127 9.67 -4.12 5.01
CA GLU A 127 10.91 -3.47 4.58
C GLU A 127 11.66 -4.38 3.61
N LYS A 128 11.82 -3.91 2.38
CA LYS A 128 12.64 -4.53 1.35
C LYS A 128 13.97 -3.80 1.28
N LYS A 129 15.04 -4.49 1.65
CA LYS A 129 16.42 -4.03 1.40
C LYS A 129 16.73 -4.22 -0.08
N VAL A 130 16.84 -3.11 -0.80
CA VAL A 130 17.24 -3.09 -2.21
C VAL A 130 18.73 -2.85 -2.27
N THR A 131 19.47 -3.84 -2.75
CA THR A 131 20.92 -3.76 -2.95
C THR A 131 21.24 -3.42 -4.39
N SER A 132 21.96 -2.33 -4.60
CA SER A 132 22.53 -2.00 -5.91
C SER A 132 23.83 -2.77 -6.12
N LEU A 133 23.94 -3.43 -7.27
CA LEU A 133 25.11 -4.22 -7.66
C LEU A 133 25.92 -3.46 -8.71
N ALA A 134 27.24 -3.46 -8.56
CA ALA A 134 28.19 -2.98 -9.55
C ALA A 134 29.13 -4.13 -9.98
N ASN A 135 30.04 -3.84 -10.91
CA ASN A 135 31.04 -4.79 -11.42
C ASN A 135 30.45 -5.96 -12.21
N PHE A 136 29.49 -5.70 -13.08
CA PHE A 136 29.00 -6.69 -14.03
C PHE A 136 30.04 -6.95 -15.14
N ASN A 137 30.18 -8.21 -15.53
CA ASN A 137 31.08 -8.63 -16.61
C ASN A 137 30.67 -8.09 -17.99
N VAL A 138 29.38 -7.76 -18.17
CA VAL A 138 28.84 -7.20 -19.40
C VAL A 138 28.59 -5.71 -19.19
N LYS A 139 29.43 -4.86 -19.80
CA LYS A 139 29.19 -3.42 -19.86
C LYS A 139 28.10 -3.18 -20.91
N GLN A 140 27.05 -2.41 -20.57
CA GLN A 140 26.06 -2.02 -21.57
C GLN A 140 26.75 -1.33 -22.74
N PRO A 141 26.38 -1.62 -24.00
CA PRO A 141 26.94 -0.92 -25.14
C PRO A 141 26.59 0.56 -24.97
N SER A 142 27.61 1.40 -24.76
CA SER A 142 27.46 2.85 -24.78
C SER A 142 26.69 3.22 -26.04
N SER A 143 25.57 3.91 -25.88
CA SER A 143 24.72 4.42 -26.96
C SER A 143 25.58 4.83 -28.15
N ALA A 144 25.42 4.11 -29.26
CA ALA A 144 26.15 4.40 -30.49
C ALA A 144 25.93 5.87 -30.87
N LEU A 145 27.01 6.60 -31.12
CA LEU A 145 26.96 7.89 -31.80
C LEU A 145 26.21 7.70 -33.13
N PRO A 146 25.30 8.62 -33.50
CA PRO A 146 24.53 8.48 -34.73
C PRO A 146 25.47 8.59 -35.93
N GLY A 147 25.60 7.51 -36.71
CA GLY A 147 26.31 7.54 -38.01
C GLY A 147 27.34 6.43 -38.29
N ARG A 148 27.55 5.43 -37.42
CA ARG A 148 28.41 4.27 -37.76
C ARG A 148 27.57 3.00 -38.01
N PRO A 149 27.70 2.34 -39.19
CA PRO A 149 26.99 1.10 -39.48
C PRO A 149 27.45 -0.04 -38.56
N LEU A 150 26.48 -0.77 -38.03
CA LEU A 150 26.63 -1.94 -37.16
C LEU A 150 27.12 -3.16 -37.97
N VAL A 151 28.38 -3.17 -38.39
CA VAL A 151 28.94 -4.32 -39.13
C VAL A 151 29.50 -5.43 -38.24
N ASN A 152 29.46 -5.31 -36.90
CA ASN A 152 30.01 -6.32 -35.97
C ASN A 152 29.08 -6.65 -34.79
N ALA A 153 27.77 -6.76 -35.01
CA ALA A 153 26.78 -7.06 -33.96
C ALA A 153 26.81 -8.52 -33.44
N LEU A 154 27.77 -9.35 -33.85
CA LEU A 154 27.91 -10.75 -33.41
C LEU A 154 29.18 -11.02 -32.58
N GLN A 155 29.98 -9.99 -32.27
CA GLN A 155 31.15 -10.20 -31.41
C GLN A 155 30.68 -10.29 -29.95
N CYS A 156 30.57 -11.51 -29.43
CA CYS A 156 30.48 -11.72 -27.98
C CYS A 156 31.67 -11.01 -27.32
N PRO A 157 31.47 -10.13 -26.33
CA PRO A 157 32.59 -9.50 -25.64
C PRO A 157 33.47 -10.61 -25.08
N ARG A 158 34.76 -10.62 -25.48
CA ARG A 158 35.73 -11.58 -24.97
C ARG A 158 35.96 -11.23 -23.50
N LEU A 159 35.49 -12.08 -22.60
CA LEU A 159 35.66 -11.90 -21.17
C LEU A 159 37.03 -12.45 -20.78
N ASP A 160 38.02 -11.57 -20.61
CA ASP A 160 39.39 -11.97 -20.28
C ASP A 160 39.51 -12.47 -18.83
N ALA A 161 38.68 -11.95 -17.91
CA ALA A 161 38.56 -12.42 -16.54
C ALA A 161 37.15 -12.16 -15.99
N LEU A 162 36.53 -13.19 -15.42
CA LEU A 162 35.21 -13.08 -14.79
C LEU A 162 35.36 -12.44 -13.41
N GLN A 163 34.56 -11.40 -13.15
CA GLN A 163 34.44 -10.74 -11.86
C GLN A 163 33.08 -11.05 -11.24
N LEU A 164 33.04 -11.10 -9.91
CA LEU A 164 31.80 -11.23 -9.16
C LEU A 164 31.17 -9.83 -8.96
N PRO A 165 29.85 -9.69 -9.13
CA PRO A 165 29.15 -8.46 -8.80
C PRO A 165 29.34 -8.09 -7.33
N VAL A 166 29.57 -6.81 -7.06
CA VAL A 166 29.78 -6.29 -5.71
C VAL A 166 28.62 -5.40 -5.31
N VAL A 167 28.08 -5.60 -4.10
CA VAL A 167 27.04 -4.74 -3.52
C VAL A 167 27.66 -3.38 -3.21
N THR A 168 27.11 -2.32 -3.79
CA THR A 168 27.63 -0.95 -3.68
C THR A 168 26.76 -0.05 -2.80
N SER A 169 25.44 -0.26 -2.80
CA SER A 169 24.51 0.49 -1.95
C SER A 169 23.40 -0.43 -1.47
N THR A 170 22.88 -0.18 -0.26
CA THR A 170 21.70 -0.84 0.30
C THR A 170 20.72 0.22 0.75
N GLU A 171 19.58 0.32 0.07
CA GLU A 171 18.48 1.21 0.43
C GLU A 171 17.34 0.38 1.03
N VAL A 172 16.65 0.90 2.03
CA VAL A 172 15.48 0.25 2.62
C VAL A 172 14.24 0.92 2.06
N LEU A 173 13.45 0.17 1.28
CA LEU A 173 12.16 0.62 0.75
C LEU A 173 11.04 -0.17 1.39
N LEU A 174 9.92 0.48 1.70
CA LEU A 174 8.72 -0.23 2.10
C LEU A 174 8.02 -0.77 0.85
N ALA A 175 7.64 -2.04 0.92
CA ALA A 175 6.94 -2.73 -0.15
C ALA A 175 5.74 -3.50 0.42
N ALA A 176 4.65 -3.57 -0.34
CA ALA A 176 3.50 -4.38 -0.01
C ALA A 176 3.44 -5.61 -0.93
N ARG A 177 3.09 -6.76 -0.36
CA ARG A 177 2.82 -8.00 -1.09
C ARG A 177 1.45 -8.53 -0.73
N CYS A 178 0.64 -8.86 -1.74
CA CYS A 178 -0.58 -9.62 -1.54
C CYS A 178 -0.22 -11.05 -1.08
N LYS A 179 -0.58 -11.38 0.16
CA LYS A 179 -0.39 -12.71 0.75
C LYS A 179 -1.52 -13.65 0.33
N ARG A 180 -2.76 -13.14 0.30
CA ARG A 180 -3.94 -13.95 0.02
C ARG A 180 -5.05 -13.14 -0.64
N VAL A 181 -5.83 -13.82 -1.48
CA VAL A 181 -7.03 -13.28 -2.13
C VAL A 181 -8.21 -14.17 -1.76
N PHE A 182 -9.23 -13.58 -1.15
CA PHE A 182 -10.50 -14.19 -0.80
C PHE A 182 -11.54 -13.73 -1.82
N ALA A 183 -11.88 -14.59 -2.76
CA ALA A 183 -12.77 -14.29 -3.87
C ALA A 183 -13.89 -15.31 -3.99
N ASN A 184 -14.89 -15.02 -4.82
CA ASN A 184 -15.95 -15.95 -5.24
C ASN A 184 -16.88 -16.50 -4.14
N ALA A 185 -16.91 -15.91 -2.95
CA ALA A 185 -17.89 -16.27 -1.92
C ALA A 185 -19.11 -15.34 -1.86
N HIS A 186 -19.00 -14.14 -2.41
CA HIS A 186 -20.06 -13.13 -2.40
C HIS A 186 -20.76 -13.05 -3.75
N THR A 187 -22.10 -13.07 -3.70
CA THR A 187 -22.92 -12.85 -4.90
C THR A 187 -23.19 -11.36 -5.11
N TYR A 188 -23.38 -10.62 -4.00
CA TYR A 188 -23.63 -9.18 -3.98
C TYR A 188 -22.35 -8.39 -3.66
N HIS A 189 -22.45 -7.07 -3.46
CA HIS A 189 -21.29 -6.23 -3.20
C HIS A 189 -20.85 -6.38 -1.74
N ILE A 190 -19.56 -6.61 -1.53
CA ILE A 190 -18.99 -6.63 -0.18
C ILE A 190 -19.07 -5.21 0.38
N ASN A 191 -19.85 -5.04 1.43
CA ASN A 191 -20.08 -3.75 2.06
C ASN A 191 -19.27 -3.58 3.35
N SER A 192 -18.82 -4.67 3.97
CA SER A 192 -18.08 -4.61 5.23
C SER A 192 -17.17 -5.81 5.45
N ILE A 193 -16.07 -5.53 6.16
CA ILE A 193 -15.17 -6.54 6.71
C ILE A 193 -14.82 -6.22 8.17
N SER A 194 -14.60 -7.28 8.95
CA SER A 194 -14.17 -7.16 10.34
C SER A 194 -13.23 -8.30 10.70
N GLU A 195 -12.06 -7.96 11.24
CA GLU A 195 -11.17 -8.94 11.87
C GLU A 195 -11.79 -9.48 13.16
N ASN A 196 -11.58 -10.76 13.46
CA ASN A 196 -11.88 -11.33 14.76
C ASN A 196 -10.71 -11.08 15.74
N SER A 197 -11.02 -10.97 17.02
CA SER A 197 -10.04 -10.75 18.10
C SER A 197 -9.05 -11.90 18.29
N ASP A 198 -9.30 -13.07 17.68
CA ASP A 198 -8.39 -14.21 17.68
C ASP A 198 -7.14 -13.99 16.81
N GLY A 199 -7.17 -13.02 15.87
CA GLY A 199 -6.11 -12.77 14.90
C GLY A 199 -5.96 -13.87 13.83
N GLU A 200 -6.88 -14.84 13.77
CA GLU A 200 -6.85 -15.96 12.84
C GLU A 200 -7.98 -15.89 11.81
N THR A 201 -9.10 -15.27 12.17
CA THR A 201 -10.30 -15.23 11.33
C THR A 201 -10.79 -13.81 11.07
N PHE A 202 -11.55 -13.64 9.99
CA PHE A 202 -12.26 -12.39 9.73
C PHE A 202 -13.61 -12.67 9.06
N LEU A 203 -14.52 -11.72 9.18
CA LEU A 203 -15.83 -11.74 8.54
C LEU A 203 -15.83 -10.81 7.33
N SER A 204 -16.57 -11.21 6.30
CA SER A 204 -16.97 -10.34 5.20
C SER A 204 -18.47 -10.43 5.00
N ALA A 205 -19.13 -9.29 4.82
CA ALA A 205 -20.56 -9.24 4.58
C ALA A 205 -20.88 -8.58 3.22
N ASP A 206 -21.87 -9.14 2.56
CA ASP A 206 -22.59 -8.50 1.48
C ASP A 206 -24.01 -8.13 1.93
N ASP A 207 -24.88 -7.77 0.99
CA ASP A 207 -26.25 -7.32 1.31
C ASP A 207 -27.14 -8.41 1.91
N LEU A 208 -26.86 -9.71 1.67
CA LEU A 208 -27.71 -10.83 2.08
C LEU A 208 -26.97 -11.93 2.85
N ARG A 209 -25.64 -11.90 2.93
CA ARG A 209 -24.81 -12.97 3.50
C ARG A 209 -23.62 -12.42 4.27
N ILE A 210 -23.23 -13.16 5.29
CA ILE A 210 -21.98 -12.98 6.02
C ILE A 210 -21.19 -14.28 5.89
N ASN A 211 -19.93 -14.15 5.49
CA ASN A 211 -18.98 -15.24 5.37
C ASN A 211 -17.87 -15.07 6.41
N MET A 212 -17.33 -16.19 6.88
CA MET A 212 -16.19 -16.23 7.81
C MET A 212 -15.02 -16.92 7.12
N TRP A 213 -13.83 -16.35 7.27
CA TRP A 213 -12.62 -16.79 6.60
C TRP A 213 -11.50 -17.01 7.60
N ASN A 214 -10.56 -17.87 7.24
CA ASN A 214 -9.31 -18.05 7.96
C ASN A 214 -8.17 -17.31 7.23
N LEU A 215 -7.43 -16.48 7.96
CA LEU A 215 -6.32 -15.69 7.44
C LEU A 215 -5.07 -16.55 7.14
N GLU A 216 -4.97 -17.74 7.75
CA GLU A 216 -3.80 -18.65 7.70
C GLU A 216 -2.49 -17.89 7.90
N ILE A 217 -2.41 -17.14 9.01
CA ILE A 217 -1.31 -16.22 9.26
C ILE A 217 -0.04 -16.94 9.69
#